data_AF-A0A2H9NB61-F1
#
_entry.id   AF-A0A2H9NB61-F1
#
_cell.length_a   1.000
_cell.length_b   1.000
_cell.length_c   1.000
_cell.angle_alpha   90.00
_cell.angle_beta   90.00
_cell.angle_gamma   90.00
#
_symmetry.space_group_name_H-M   'P 1'
#
loop_
_entity.id
_entity.type
_entity.pdbx_description
1 polymer ?
#
loop_
_entity_poly.entity_id
_entity_poly.type
_entity_poly.pdbx_seq_one_letter_code
_entity_poly.pdbx_strand_id
1 'polypeptide(L)'
;SVKWKSFLCYSGILSLVFIKSKNDFVRFHAKQGIALMIAASLSLIIPIIGWILIWPFLAISAFIAAMRAWEGKKWKIPIIKNFIKY
;
A
#
# COMPACT_ATOMS: atom_id res chain seq x y z
N SER A 1 12.20 11.31 -9.02
CA SER A 1 12.69 9.93 -8.86
C SER A 1 11.52 8.93 -8.80
N VAL A 2 11.63 7.78 -9.48
CA VAL A 2 10.60 6.69 -9.45
C VAL A 2 10.46 6.05 -8.07
N LYS A 3 11.57 5.96 -7.32
CA LYS A 3 11.59 5.39 -5.96
C LYS A 3 10.78 6.25 -4.99
N TRP A 4 10.95 7.57 -5.04
CA TRP A 4 10.26 8.48 -4.12
C TRP A 4 8.75 8.52 -4.35
N LYS A 5 8.31 8.60 -5.61
CA LYS A 5 6.88 8.51 -5.97
C LYS A 5 6.25 7.20 -5.48
N SER A 6 7.00 6.10 -5.58
CA SER A 6 6.54 4.78 -5.16
C SER A 6 6.50 4.64 -3.64
N PHE A 7 7.48 5.18 -2.92
CA PHE A 7 7.48 5.25 -1.45
C PHE A 7 6.28 6.04 -0.94
N LEU A 8 6.02 7.21 -1.53
CA LEU A 8 4.89 8.07 -1.17
C LEU A 8 3.53 7.40 -1.39
N CYS A 9 3.43 6.39 -2.25
CA CYS A 9 2.19 5.62 -2.40
C CYS A 9 1.76 4.89 -1.11
N TYR A 10 2.59 4.81 -0.08
CA TYR A 10 2.22 4.16 1.19
C TYR A 10 1.71 5.13 2.26
N SER A 11 1.56 6.42 1.95
CA SER A 11 0.80 7.37 2.79
C SER A 11 -0.72 7.29 2.60
N GLY A 12 -1.19 6.41 1.70
CA GLY A 12 -2.61 6.20 1.40
C GLY A 12 -3.17 7.17 0.36
N ILE A 13 -3.23 8.48 0.66
CA ILE A 13 -3.88 9.43 -0.26
C ILE A 13 -3.08 9.65 -1.55
N LEU A 14 -1.75 9.65 -1.46
CA LEU A 14 -0.88 9.88 -2.61
C LEU A 14 -0.90 8.71 -3.60
N SER A 15 -1.34 7.52 -3.18
CA SER A 15 -1.54 6.37 -4.06
C SER A 15 -2.55 6.68 -5.17
N LEU A 16 -3.59 7.47 -4.89
CA LEU A 16 -4.60 7.88 -5.87
C LEU A 16 -4.01 8.81 -6.94
N VAL A 17 -3.12 9.72 -6.55
CA VAL A 17 -2.45 10.65 -7.48
C VAL A 17 -1.60 9.87 -8.49
N PHE A 18 -0.97 8.79 -8.05
CA PHE A 18 0.00 8.04 -8.87
C PHE A 18 -0.58 6.83 -9.61
N ILE A 19 -1.87 6.52 -9.46
CA ILE A 19 -2.50 5.34 -10.08
C ILE A 19 -2.47 5.35 -11.62
N LYS A 20 -2.49 6.55 -12.22
CA LYS A 20 -2.38 6.76 -13.67
C LYS A 20 -0.95 6.97 -14.15
N SER A 21 0.05 6.70 -13.31
CA SER A 21 1.46 6.82 -13.70
C SER A 21 1.76 5.94 -14.92
N LYS A 22 2.41 6.53 -15.93
CA LYS A 22 2.93 5.81 -17.10
C LYS A 22 4.04 4.83 -16.74
N ASN A 23 4.70 5.02 -15.58
CA ASN A 23 5.75 4.14 -15.12
C ASN A 23 5.17 2.95 -14.33
N ASP A 24 5.45 1.74 -14.80
CA ASP A 24 4.93 0.47 -14.24
C ASP A 24 5.35 0.21 -12.80
N PHE A 25 6.51 0.72 -12.38
CA PHE A 25 6.97 0.60 -11.00
C PHE A 25 6.12 1.46 -10.07
N VAL A 26 5.95 2.74 -10.42
CA VAL A 26 5.09 3.66 -9.66
C VAL A 26 3.64 3.17 -9.63
N ARG A 27 3.12 2.70 -10.76
CA ARG A 27 1.73 2.20 -10.85
C ARG A 27 1.50 0.94 -10.01
N PHE A 28 2.49 0.06 -9.91
CA PHE A 28 2.44 -1.11 -9.02
C PHE A 28 2.26 -0.68 -7.55
N HIS A 29 3.09 0.25 -7.08
CA HIS A 29 3.04 0.72 -5.70
C HIS A 29 1.78 1.56 -5.42
N ALA A 30 1.29 2.31 -6.41
CA ALA A 30 0.02 3.04 -6.32
C ALA A 30 -1.17 2.08 -6.11
N LYS A 31 -1.28 1.01 -6.90
CA LYS A 31 -2.33 -0.01 -6.73
C LYS A 31 -2.28 -0.66 -5.35
N GLN A 32 -1.08 -1.00 -4.88
CA GLN A 32 -0.90 -1.61 -3.56
C GLN A 32 -1.24 -0.64 -2.42
N GLY A 33 -0.87 0.63 -2.55
CA GLY A 33 -1.21 1.68 -1.60
C GLY A 33 -2.71 1.93 -1.50
N ILE A 34 -3.43 1.94 -2.63
CA ILE A 34 -4.90 2.04 -2.65
C ILE A 34 -5.54 0.85 -1.93
N ALA A 35 -5.05 -0.36 -2.18
CA ALA A 35 -5.59 -1.55 -1.51
C ALA A 35 -5.38 -1.51 0.02
N LEU A 36 -4.21 -1.05 0.48
CA LEU A 36 -3.96 -0.83 1.91
C LEU A 36 -4.86 0.25 2.49
N MET A 37 -5.07 1.36 1.76
CA MET A 37 -5.97 2.43 2.18
C MET A 37 -7.41 1.91 2.34
N ILE A 38 -7.91 1.15 1.36
CA ILE A 38 -9.24 0.53 1.45
C ILE A 38 -9.33 -0.43 2.63
N ALA A 39 -8.33 -1.30 2.82
CA ALA A 39 -8.31 -2.23 3.96
C ALA A 39 -8.31 -1.50 5.31
N ALA A 40 -7.53 -0.42 5.43
CA ALA A 40 -7.51 0.41 6.62
C ALA A 40 -8.87 1.08 6.87
N SER A 41 -9.50 1.65 5.83
CA SER A 41 -10.83 2.25 5.93
C SER A 41 -11.90 1.24 6.35
N LEU A 42 -11.90 0.02 5.78
CA LEU A 42 -12.86 -1.02 6.14
C LEU A 42 -12.67 -1.52 7.58
N SER A 43 -11.42 -1.59 8.06
CA SER A 43 -11.13 -2.03 9.43
C SER A 43 -11.67 -1.08 10.51
N LEU A 44 -11.98 0.18 10.17
CA LEU A 44 -12.62 1.12 11.09
C LEU A 44 -14.04 0.71 11.48
N ILE A 45 -14.71 -0.12 10.66
CA ILE A 45 -16.08 -0.59 10.90
C ILE A 45 -16.12 -1.67 11.99
N ILE A 46 -14.99 -2.34 12.24
CA ILE A 46 -14.87 -3.41 13.24
C ILE A 46 -14.10 -2.85 14.45
N PRO A 47 -14.77 -2.28 15.47
CA PRO A 47 -14.09 -1.72 16.63
C PRO A 47 -13.31 -2.80 17.40
N ILE A 48 -12.31 -2.37 18.18
CA ILE A 48 -11.44 -3.22 19.01
C ILE A 48 -10.56 -4.17 18.18
N ILE A 49 -11.12 -5.13 17.44
CA ILE A 49 -10.37 -6.06 16.57
C ILE A 49 -9.69 -5.31 15.43
N GLY A 50 -10.42 -4.41 14.76
CA GLY A 50 -9.87 -3.60 13.68
C GLY A 50 -8.70 -2.74 14.16
N TRP A 51 -8.84 -2.11 15.33
CA TRP A 51 -7.86 -1.17 15.83
C TRP A 51 -6.62 -1.82 16.44
N ILE A 52 -6.79 -2.94 17.13
CA ILE A 52 -5.68 -3.57 17.88
C ILE A 52 -4.96 -4.62 17.03
N LEU A 53 -5.68 -5.34 16.16
CA LEU A 53 -5.07 -6.43 15.37
C LEU A 53 -4.83 -5.99 13.92
N ILE A 54 -5.84 -5.42 13.27
CA ILE A 54 -5.76 -5.13 11.82
C ILE A 54 -4.87 -3.91 11.54
N TRP A 55 -5.03 -2.83 12.30
CA TRP A 55 -4.27 -1.60 12.07
C TRP A 55 -2.75 -1.78 12.20
N PRO A 56 -2.21 -2.38 13.28
CA PRO A 56 -0.77 -2.64 13.37
C PRO A 56 -0.27 -3.53 12.23
N PHE A 57 -1.07 -4.53 11.85
CA PHE A 57 -0.75 -5.42 10.75
C PHE A 57 -0.63 -4.67 9.41
N LEU A 58 -1.59 -3.79 9.11
CA LEU A 58 -1.59 -2.96 7.90
C LEU A 58 -0.44 -1.95 7.92
N ALA A 59 -0.15 -1.33 9.07
CA ALA A 59 0.93 -0.37 9.23
C ALA A 59 2.31 -1.02 8.98
N ILE A 60 2.56 -2.20 9.56
CA ILE A 60 3.80 -2.96 9.32
C ILE A 60 3.91 -3.37 7.84
N SER A 61 2.81 -3.84 7.25
CA SER A 61 2.78 -4.21 5.82
C SER A 61 3.08 -3.02 4.91
N ALA A 62 2.51 -1.84 5.21
CA ALA A 62 2.77 -0.60 4.50
C ALA A 62 4.23 -0.16 4.65
N PHE A 63 4.79 -0.22 5.86
CA PHE A 63 6.19 0.12 6.13
C PHE A 63 7.16 -0.77 5.35
N ILE A 64 7.00 -2.10 5.42
CA ILE A 64 7.84 -3.04 4.67
C ILE A 64 7.74 -2.76 3.17
N ALA A 65 6.52 -2.56 2.65
CA ALA A 65 6.32 -2.30 1.24
C ALA A 65 6.91 -0.95 0.78
N ALA A 66 6.86 0.09 1.62
CA ALA A 66 7.51 1.36 1.39
C ALA A 66 9.04 1.20 1.33
N MET A 67 9.62 0.40 2.24
CA MET A 67 11.06 0.12 2.20
C MET A 67 11.47 -0.64 0.93
N ARG A 68 10.67 -1.61 0.51
CA ARG A 68 10.90 -2.31 -0.77
C ARG A 68 10.81 -1.36 -1.96
N ALA A 69 9.89 -0.39 -1.94
CA ALA A 69 9.80 0.63 -2.97
C ALA A 69 11.06 1.52 -3.02
N TRP A 70 11.61 1.87 -1.85
CA TRP A 70 12.87 2.62 -1.74
C TRP A 70 14.08 1.82 -2.27
N GLU A 71 14.11 0.52 -2.01
CA GLU A 71 15.09 -0.42 -2.60
C GLU A 71 14.92 -0.59 -4.12
N GLY A 72 13.80 -0.14 -4.71
CA GLY A 72 13.50 -0.33 -6.13
C GLY A 72 12.88 -1.70 -6.45
N LYS A 73 12.25 -2.38 -5.48
CA LYS A 73 11.69 -3.73 -5.61
C LYS A 73 10.16 -3.73 -5.60
N LYS A 74 9.55 -4.46 -6.54
CA LYS A 74 8.10 -4.76 -6.55
C LYS A 74 7.80 -5.93 -5.62
N TRP A 75 7.60 -5.62 -4.34
CA TRP A 75 7.18 -6.63 -3.35
C TRP A 75 5.66 -6.64 -3.20
N LYS A 76 5.05 -7.79 -3.48
CA LYS A 76 3.62 -8.01 -3.27
C LYS A 76 3.38 -8.34 -1.80
N ILE A 77 2.53 -7.56 -1.12
CA ILE A 77 2.16 -7.83 0.27
C ILE A 77 1.39 -9.17 0.33
N PRO A 78 1.90 -10.18 1.06
CA PRO A 78 1.37 -11.55 0.99
C PRO A 78 -0.13 -11.69 1.25
N ILE A 79 -0.70 -10.87 2.13
CA ILE A 79 -2.09 -10.98 2.55
C ILE A 79 -3.06 -10.32 1.58
N ILE A 80 -2.62 -9.31 0.83
CA ILE A 80 -3.48 -8.61 -0.14
C ILE A 80 -3.16 -8.98 -1.60
N LYS A 81 -2.08 -9.74 -1.86
CA LYS A 81 -1.63 -10.05 -3.23
C LYS A 81 -2.68 -10.76 -4.09
N ASN A 82 -3.56 -11.54 -3.45
CA ASN A 82 -4.61 -12.31 -4.15
C ASN A 82 -5.85 -11.43 -4.47
N PHE A 83 -5.98 -10.27 -3.84
CA PHE A 83 -7.09 -9.33 -4.02
C PHE A 83 -6.75 -8.19 -4.99
N ILE A 84 -5.51 -8.13 -5.52
CA ILE A 84 -5.02 -7.01 -6.33
C ILE A 84 -4.53 -7.50 -7.70
N LYS A 85 -5.02 -6.86 -8.75
CA LYS A 85 -4.45 -6.98 -10.10
C LYS A 85 -3.40 -5.89 -10.34
N TYR A 86 -2.13 -6.26 -10.12
CA TYR A 86 -0.97 -5.37 -10.28
C TYR A 86 -0.73 -4.91 -11.71
#